data_AF-A0A1H0KRM1-F1
#
_entry.id   AF-A0A1H0KRM1-F1
#
_cell.length_a   1.000
_cell.length_b   1.000
_cell.length_c   1.000
_cell.angle_alpha   90.00
_cell.angle_beta   90.00
_cell.angle_gamma   90.00
#
_symmetry.space_group_name_H-M   'P 1'
#
loop_
_entity.id
_entity.type
_entity.pdbx_description
1 polymer ?
#
loop_
_entity_poly.entity_id
_entity_poly.type
_entity_poly.pdbx_seq_one_letter_code
_entity_poly.pdbx_strand_id
1 'polypeptide(L)'
;MGKQKTVWPTDREIRLRFILFAVIDAASVQGVSAEVLLPAHKLLRDSPTEAQLLEALDKILSADEMYGFRFAPGSEADELMQSWLIPPIED
;
A
#
# COMPACT_ATOMS: atom_id res chain seq x y z
N MET A 1 20.59 26.82 -7.90
CA MET A 1 19.31 26.47 -7.25
C MET A 1 18.44 25.72 -8.26
N GLY A 2 18.46 24.39 -8.21
CA GLY A 2 17.72 23.54 -9.14
C GLY A 2 16.23 23.55 -8.78
N LYS A 3 15.39 23.89 -9.75
CA LYS A 3 13.94 23.87 -9.61
C LYS A 3 13.53 22.43 -9.29
N GLN A 4 13.07 22.17 -8.06
CA GLN A 4 12.41 20.90 -7.74
C GLN A 4 11.17 20.83 -8.63
N LYS A 5 11.25 20.01 -9.69
CA LYS A 5 10.07 19.60 -10.45
C LYS A 5 9.13 18.97 -9.43
N THR A 6 7.99 19.60 -9.20
CA THR A 6 6.87 18.97 -8.51
C THR A 6 6.43 17.78 -9.37
N VAL A 7 7.01 16.61 -9.11
CA VAL A 7 6.56 15.35 -9.68
C VAL A 7 5.22 15.08 -9.02
N TRP A 8 4.15 15.26 -9.79
CA TRP A 8 2.82 14.93 -9.34
C TRP A 8 2.73 13.41 -9.19
N PRO A 9 2.16 12.92 -8.07
CA PRO A 9 1.94 11.49 -7.93
C PRO A 9 1.00 11.03 -9.06
N THR A 10 1.35 9.89 -9.64
CA THR A 10 0.54 9.20 -10.63
C THR A 10 -0.78 8.76 -9.99
N ASP A 11 -1.84 8.63 -10.78
CA ASP A 11 -3.13 8.09 -10.30
C ASP A 11 -2.96 6.80 -9.49
N ARG A 12 -2.05 5.92 -9.91
CA ARG A 12 -1.70 4.69 -9.21
C ARG A 12 -1.08 4.91 -7.83
N GLU A 13 -0.17 5.87 -7.70
CA GLU A 13 0.44 6.25 -6.41
C GLU A 13 -0.60 6.83 -5.46
N ILE A 14 -1.55 7.61 -5.99
CA ILE A 14 -2.66 8.15 -5.20
C ILE A 14 -3.53 6.99 -4.69
N ARG A 15 -3.96 6.08 -5.57
CA ARG A 15 -4.77 4.91 -5.17
C ARG A 15 -4.06 4.03 -4.15
N LEU A 16 -2.77 3.75 -4.34
CA LEU A 16 -1.97 2.97 -3.38
C LEU A 16 -1.89 3.63 -2.01
N ARG A 17 -1.81 4.96 -1.93
CA ARG A 17 -1.85 5.66 -0.64
C ARG A 17 -3.19 5.47 0.07
N PHE A 18 -4.31 5.55 -0.66
CA PHE A 18 -5.63 5.26 -0.11
C PHE A 18 -5.75 3.81 0.36
N ILE A 19 -5.28 2.85 -0.43
CA ILE A 19 -5.29 1.43 -0.07
C ILE A 19 -4.42 1.17 1.15
N LEU A 20 -3.19 1.70 1.18
CA LEU A 20 -2.30 1.57 2.33
C LEU A 20 -2.92 2.17 3.59
N PHE A 21 -3.57 3.34 3.49
CA PHE A 21 -4.29 3.92 4.63
C PHE A 21 -5.41 3.01 5.14
N ALA A 22 -6.23 2.46 4.24
CA ALA A 22 -7.31 1.53 4.60
C ALA A 22 -6.78 0.22 5.21
N VAL A 23 -5.67 -0.30 4.70
CA VAL A 23 -5.00 -1.49 5.24
C VAL A 23 -4.42 -1.21 6.61
N ILE A 24 -3.80 -0.05 6.84
CA ILE A 24 -3.29 0.35 8.15
C ILE A 24 -4.44 0.41 9.18
N ASP A 25 -5.58 0.98 8.80
CA ASP A 25 -6.78 1.04 9.65
C ASP A 25 -7.30 -0.36 9.99
N ALA A 26 -7.49 -1.22 8.97
CA ALA A 26 -7.94 -2.59 9.16
C ALA A 26 -6.96 -3.44 10.00
N ALA A 27 -5.65 -3.26 9.77
CA ALA A 27 -4.60 -3.92 10.52
C ALA A 27 -4.54 -3.44 11.97
N SER A 28 -4.78 -2.14 12.20
CA SER A 28 -4.90 -1.57 13.54
C SER A 28 -6.09 -2.17 14.30
N VAL A 29 -7.22 -2.43 13.62
CA VAL A 29 -8.39 -3.10 14.23
C VAL A 29 -8.12 -4.58 14.51
N GLN A 30 -7.36 -5.25 13.65
CA GLN A 30 -6.95 -6.65 13.84
C GLN A 30 -5.85 -6.83 14.91
N GLY A 31 -5.24 -5.74 15.38
CA GLY A 31 -4.26 -5.77 16.46
C GLY A 31 -2.81 -5.93 15.99
N VAL A 32 -2.53 -5.67 14.71
CA VAL A 32 -1.15 -5.66 14.19
C VAL A 32 -0.30 -4.69 14.99
N SER A 33 0.91 -5.12 15.33
CA SER A 33 1.84 -4.34 16.14
C SER A 33 2.12 -2.95 15.55
N ALA A 34 2.09 -1.93 16.41
CA ALA A 34 2.38 -0.54 16.03
C ALA A 34 3.79 -0.38 15.42
N GLU A 35 4.73 -1.27 15.74
CA GLU A 35 6.06 -1.32 15.13
C GLU A 35 6.03 -1.53 13.60
N VAL A 36 4.98 -2.18 13.09
CA VAL A 36 4.74 -2.37 11.65
C VAL A 36 3.89 -1.23 11.06
N LEU A 37 2.87 -0.79 11.80
CA LEU A 37 1.92 0.24 11.32
C LEU A 37 2.51 1.65 11.31
N LEU A 38 3.33 2.02 12.31
CA LEU A 38 3.90 3.36 12.43
C LEU A 38 4.84 3.73 11.26
N PRO A 39 5.76 2.85 10.82
CA PRO A 39 6.55 3.10 9.61
C PRO A 39 5.70 3.30 8.36
N ALA A 40 4.66 2.49 8.17
CA ALA A 40 3.76 2.58 7.03
C ALA A 40 2.92 3.88 7.05
N HIS A 41 2.44 4.27 8.22
CA HIS A 41 1.72 5.53 8.40
C HIS A 41 2.63 6.75 8.22
N LYS A 42 3.91 6.65 8.63
CA LYS A 42 4.92 7.69 8.36
C LYS A 42 5.19 7.81 6.87
N LEU A 43 5.28 6.68 6.16
CA LEU A 43 5.51 6.64 4.72
C LEU A 43 4.45 7.45 3.95
N LEU A 44 3.18 7.37 4.37
CA LEU A 44 2.08 8.15 3.77
C LEU A 44 2.22 9.68 3.92
N ARG A 45 2.95 10.16 4.94
CA ARG A 45 3.16 11.59 5.21
C ARG A 45 4.20 12.22 4.30
N ASP A 46 5.10 11.41 3.75
CA ASP A 46 6.13 11.84 2.81
C ASP A 46 5.60 11.81 1.36
N SER A 47 6.47 11.66 0.36
CA SER A 47 6.10 11.40 -1.04
C SER A 47 6.58 10.01 -1.45
N PRO A 48 5.95 8.94 -0.93
CA PRO A 48 6.42 7.59 -1.18
C PRO A 48 6.20 7.22 -2.63
N THR A 49 7.16 6.49 -3.17
CA THR A 49 7.03 5.89 -4.49
C THR A 49 6.13 4.67 -4.41
N GLU A 50 5.59 4.30 -5.57
CA GLU A 50 4.80 3.10 -5.76
C GLU A 50 5.43 1.84 -5.13
N ALA A 51 6.72 1.59 -5.35
CA ALA A 51 7.42 0.44 -4.78
C ALA A 51 7.45 0.47 -3.25
N GLN A 52 7.61 1.64 -2.63
CA GLN A 52 7.59 1.76 -1.17
C GLN A 52 6.20 1.49 -0.60
N LEU A 53 5.15 1.95 -1.29
CA LEU A 53 3.76 1.70 -0.87
C LEU A 53 3.45 0.21 -0.90
N LEU A 54 3.91 -0.49 -1.94
CA LEU A 54 3.77 -1.94 -2.05
C LEU A 54 4.55 -2.70 -0.98
N GLU A 55 5.81 -2.34 -0.74
CA GLU A 55 6.60 -3.01 0.28
C GLU A 55 5.96 -2.84 1.67
N ALA A 56 5.39 -1.66 1.95
CA ALA A 56 4.64 -1.44 3.17
C ALA A 56 3.35 -2.28 3.24
N LEU A 57 2.60 -2.36 2.14
CA LEU A 57 1.42 -3.21 2.04
C LEU A 57 1.76 -4.69 2.27
N ASP A 58 2.79 -5.20 1.61
CA ASP A 58 3.27 -6.58 1.73
C ASP A 58 3.68 -6.92 3.17
N LYS A 59 4.42 -6.02 3.84
CA LYS A 59 4.80 -6.19 5.25
C LYS A 59 3.60 -6.26 6.19
N ILE A 60 2.59 -5.42 5.97
CA ILE A 60 1.38 -5.45 6.81
C ILE A 60 0.58 -6.72 6.52
N LEU A 61 0.35 -7.04 5.24
CA LEU A 61 -0.44 -8.22 4.84
C LEU A 61 0.24 -9.54 5.22
N SER A 62 1.56 -9.56 5.34
CA SER A 62 2.35 -10.71 5.81
C SER A 62 2.36 -10.87 7.33
N ALA A 63 1.77 -9.94 8.09
CA ALA A 63 1.61 -10.08 9.54
C ALA A 63 0.64 -11.23 9.86
N ASP A 64 0.92 -11.97 10.94
CA ASP A 64 0.10 -13.11 11.36
C ASP A 64 -1.34 -12.69 11.70
N GLU A 65 -1.50 -11.49 12.27
CA GLU A 65 -2.81 -10.92 12.60
C GLU A 65 -3.63 -10.56 11.34
N MET A 66 -2.97 -10.45 10.18
CA MET A 66 -3.62 -10.25 8.88
C MET A 66 -3.87 -11.57 8.14
N TYR A 67 -3.58 -12.71 8.77
CA TYR A 67 -3.83 -14.02 8.17
C TYR A 67 -5.33 -14.22 7.89
N GLY A 68 -5.67 -14.43 6.62
CA GLY A 68 -7.07 -14.53 6.17
C GLY A 68 -7.72 -13.19 5.85
N PHE A 69 -7.01 -12.06 6.02
CA PHE A 69 -7.44 -10.78 5.48
C PHE A 69 -7.48 -10.86 3.95
N ARG A 70 -8.60 -10.41 3.39
CA ARG A 70 -8.78 -10.28 1.95
C ARG A 70 -9.50 -8.99 1.67
N PHE A 71 -9.05 -8.28 0.64
CA PHE A 71 -9.82 -7.17 0.10
C PHE A 71 -11.19 -7.67 -0.35
N ALA A 72 -12.19 -6.79 -0.27
CA ALA A 72 -13.51 -7.11 -0.79
C ALA A 72 -13.38 -7.49 -2.29
N PRO A 73 -13.87 -8.66 -2.71
CA PRO A 73 -13.71 -9.11 -4.09
C PRO A 73 -14.36 -8.12 -5.05
N GLY A 74 -13.61 -7.70 -6.09
CA GLY A 74 -14.06 -6.67 -7.04
C GLY A 74 -14.02 -5.23 -6.51
N SER A 75 -13.40 -5.00 -5.34
CA SER A 75 -13.02 -3.64 -4.92
C SER A 75 -11.78 -3.17 -5.67
N GLU A 76 -11.60 -1.86 -5.81
CA GLU A 76 -10.40 -1.30 -6.45
C GLU A 76 -9.10 -1.80 -5.80
N ALA A 77 -9.10 -2.08 -4.50
CA ALA A 77 -7.94 -2.64 -3.80
C ALA A 77 -7.65 -4.09 -4.22
N ASP A 78 -8.68 -4.91 -4.39
CA ASP A 78 -8.58 -6.28 -4.90
C ASP A 78 -8.11 -6.29 -6.35
N GLU A 79 -8.69 -5.45 -7.22
CA GLU A 79 -8.27 -5.33 -8.63
C GLU A 79 -6.83 -4.84 -8.76
N LEU A 80 -6.44 -3.84 -7.94
CA LEU A 80 -5.07 -3.35 -7.95
C LEU A 80 -4.10 -4.45 -7.50
N MET A 81 -4.38 -5.14 -6.39
CA MET A 81 -3.57 -6.26 -5.89
C MET A 81 -3.47 -7.41 -6.89
N GLN A 82 -4.58 -7.76 -7.57
CA GLN A 82 -4.58 -8.75 -8.64
C GLN A 82 -3.69 -8.31 -9.81
N SER A 83 -3.81 -7.05 -10.23
CA SER A 83 -2.96 -6.47 -11.28
C SER A 83 -1.47 -6.42 -10.90
N TRP A 84 -1.13 -6.47 -9.62
CA TRP A 84 0.23 -6.52 -9.10
C TRP A 84 0.80 -7.94 -9.03
N LEU A 85 -0.02 -8.92 -8.65
CA LEU A 85 0.36 -10.34 -8.56
C LEU A 85 0.53 -11.01 -9.93
N ILE A 86 -0.02 -10.41 -10.98
CA ILE A 86 0.20 -10.83 -12.35
C ILE A 86 1.50 -10.16 -12.83
N PRO A 87 2.63 -10.90 -13.00
CA PRO A 87 3.80 -10.32 -13.64
C PRO A 87 3.39 -9.82 -15.04
N PRO A 88 3.98 -8.73 -15.55
CA PRO A 88 3.75 -8.34 -16.93
C PRO A 88 4.02 -9.58 -17.79
N ILE A 89 3.02 -10.00 -18.56
CA ILE A 89 3.21 -11.01 -19.60
C ILE A 89 4.18 -10.36 -20.58
N GLU A 90 5.46 -10.71 -20.46
CA GLU A 90 6.45 -10.37 -21.49
C GLU A 90 6.02 -11.13 -22.75
N ASP A 91 5.54 -10.39 -23.75
CA ASP A 91 5.32 -10.86 -25.12
C ASP A 91 6.64 -10.78 -25.92
#